data_AF-F9EFW2-F1
#
_entry.id   AF-F9EFW2-F1
#
_cell.length_a   1.000
_cell.length_b   1.000
_cell.length_c   1.000
_cell.angle_alpha   90.00
_cell.angle_beta   90.00
_cell.angle_gamma   90.00
#
_symmetry.space_group_name_H-M   'P 1'
#
loop_
_entity.id
_entity.type
_entity.pdbx_description
1 polymer ?
#
loop_
_entity_poly.entity_id
_entity_poly.type
_entity_poly.pdbx_seq_one_letter_code
_entity_poly.pdbx_strand_id
1 'polypeptide(L)' 'MIDQVDQSVERTTHSSCDQGAEVVAYTMEDGGHAWPGTTVDQGAGATTSQINAPKLMWEFFAAHSKEG' A
#
# COMPACT_ATOMS: atom_id res chain seq x y z
N MET A 1 -7.71 5.07 11.08
CA MET A 1 -7.73 3.76 11.77
C MET A 1 -6.48 3.00 11.37
N ILE A 2 -5.88 2.26 12.31
CA ILE A 2 -4.69 1.43 12.05
C ILE A 2 -5.11 -0.03 12.21
N ASP A 3 -4.91 -0.83 11.16
CA ASP A 3 -5.19 -2.27 11.16
C ASP A 3 -3.91 -3.02 10.78
N GLN A 4 -3.63 -4.14 11.45
CA GLN A 4 -2.53 -5.03 11.08
C GLN A 4 -2.98 -5.96 9.96
N VAL A 5 -2.26 -5.95 8.84
CA VAL A 5 -2.56 -6.78 7.65
C VAL A 5 -1.76 -8.09 7.69
N ASP A 6 -0.54 -8.01 8.22
CA ASP A 6 0.40 -9.10 8.57
C ASP A 6 1.23 -8.59 9.78
N GLN A 7 1.96 -9.44 10.50
CA GLN A 7 2.70 -9.10 11.73
C GLN A 7 3.70 -7.95 11.58
N SER A 8 4.09 -7.58 10.36
CA SER A 8 4.99 -6.45 10.08
C SER A 8 4.46 -5.51 8.98
N VAL A 9 3.15 -5.56 8.70
CA VAL A 9 2.49 -4.65 7.76
C VAL A 9 1.42 -3.85 8.49
N GLU A 10 1.68 -2.56 8.65
CA GLU A 10 0.73 -1.62 9.22
C GLU A 10 -0.07 -0.94 8.11
N ARG A 11 -1.41 -1.00 8.18
CA ARG A 11 -2.30 -0.23 7.31
C ARG A 11 -2.87 0.96 8.08
N THR A 12 -2.67 2.16 7.55
CA THR A 12 -3.16 3.41 8.15
C THR A 12 -4.06 4.14 7.17
N THR A 13 -5.30 4.43 7.58
CA THR A 13 -6.25 5.20 6.79
C THR A 13 -6.42 6.61 7.37
N HIS A 14 -6.20 7.62 6.53
CA HIS A 14 -6.45 9.03 6.78
C HIS A 14 -7.66 9.49 5.95
N SER A 15 -8.79 9.72 6.61
CA SER A 15 -10.09 10.04 5.96
C SER A 15 -10.48 11.52 6.07
N SER A 16 -9.59 12.38 6.59
CA SER A 16 -9.84 13.81 6.83
C SER A 16 -8.74 14.66 6.21
N CYS A 17 -8.32 14.28 5.01
CA CYS A 17 -7.38 15.06 4.21
C CYS A 17 -8.12 16.20 3.48
N ASP A 18 -7.35 17.15 2.96
CA ASP A 18 -7.90 18.28 2.20
C ASP A 18 -8.80 17.81 1.06
N GLN A 19 -9.84 18.59 0.77
CA GLN A 19 -10.80 18.34 -0.31
C GLN A 19 -11.59 17.02 -0.18
N GLY A 20 -11.70 16.47 1.04
CA GLY A 20 -12.44 15.23 1.29
C GLY A 20 -11.72 13.98 0.77
N ALA A 21 -10.40 14.07 0.56
CA ALA A 21 -9.60 12.95 0.12
C ALA A 21 -9.42 11.89 1.22
N GLU A 22 -9.34 10.63 0.80
CA GLU A 22 -8.91 9.51 1.64
C GLU A 22 -7.54 9.01 1.19
N VAL A 23 -6.65 8.77 2.16
CA VAL A 23 -5.33 8.18 1.92
C VAL A 23 -5.22 6.89 2.73
N VAL A 24 -4.96 5.78 2.04
CA VAL A 24 -4.67 4.48 2.65
C VAL A 24 -3.20 4.16 2.45
N ALA A 25 -2.42 4.15 3.53
CA ALA A 25 -1.00 3.84 3.54
C ALA A 25 -0.77 2.42 4.06
N TYR A 26 0.16 1.70 3.44
CA TYR A 26 0.67 0.41 3.91
C TYR A 26 2.18 0.56 4.19
N THR A 27 2.57 0.39 5.45
CA THR A 27 3.94 0.55 5.94
C THR A 27 4.51 -0.80 6.30
N MET A 28 5.76 -1.06 5.90
CA MET A 28 6.44 -2.34 6.11
C MET A 28 7.84 -2.05 6.68
N GLU A 29 8.18 -2.64 7.83
CA GLU A 29 9.44 -2.33 8.53
C GLU A 29 10.68 -2.78 7.74
N ASP A 30 10.60 -3.94 7.09
CA ASP A 30 11.74 -4.57 6.41
C ASP A 30 11.75 -4.33 4.88
N GLY A 31 10.85 -3.49 4.37
CA GLY A 31 10.71 -3.22 2.93
C GLY A 31 11.69 -2.16 2.42
N GLY A 32 12.40 -2.45 1.32
CA GLY A 32 13.10 -1.45 0.52
C GLY A 32 12.15 -0.67 -0.41
N HIS A 33 12.72 0.22 -1.23
CA HIS A 33 12.02 0.97 -2.28
C HIS A 33 11.72 0.13 -3.54
N ALA A 34 11.51 -1.18 -3.37
CA ALA A 34 11.18 -2.10 -4.44
C ALA A 34 9.67 -2.34 -4.50
N TRP A 35 9.13 -2.56 -5.71
CA TRP A 35 7.73 -2.93 -5.86
C TRP A 35 7.45 -4.32 -5.24
N PRO A 36 6.45 -4.47 -4.36
CA PRO A 36 6.18 -5.75 -3.71
C PRO A 36 5.97 -6.90 -4.71
N GLY A 37 6.65 -8.02 -4.48
CA GLY A 37 6.62 -9.20 -5.34
C GLY A 37 7.48 -9.12 -6.61
N THR A 38 8.30 -8.09 -6.81
CA THR A 38 9.26 -8.07 -7.93
C THR A 38 10.35 -9.13 -7.75
N THR A 39 10.79 -9.73 -8.85
CA THR A 39 11.98 -10.60 -8.87
C THR A 39 13.21 -9.89 -9.42
N VAL A 40 13.06 -8.64 -9.85
CA VAL A 40 14.14 -7.84 -10.44
C VAL A 40 14.78 -7.00 -9.34
N ASP A 41 16.07 -7.22 -9.11
CA ASP A 41 16.87 -6.35 -8.26
C ASP A 41 17.21 -5.06 -9.02
N GLN A 42 16.64 -3.95 -8.55
CA GLN A 42 16.86 -2.61 -9.09
C GLN A 42 17.79 -1.78 -8.22
N GLY A 43 18.51 -2.39 -7.27
CA GLY A 43 19.31 -1.68 -6.27
C GLY A 43 18.47 -0.85 -5.29
N ALA A 44 17.17 -1.18 -5.17
CA ALA A 44 16.21 -0.41 -4.38
C ALA A 44 16.04 -0.93 -2.94
N GLY A 45 16.87 -1.88 -2.51
CA GLY A 45 16.78 -2.53 -1.21
C GLY A 45 15.93 -3.80 -1.23
N ALA A 46 15.58 -4.31 -0.04
CA ALA A 46 14.88 -5.57 0.11
C ALA A 46 13.50 -5.54 -0.58
N THR A 47 13.16 -6.61 -1.29
CA THR A 47 11.80 -6.81 -1.81
C THR A 47 10.99 -7.60 -0.79
N THR A 48 9.75 -7.19 -0.59
CA THR A 48 8.78 -7.88 0.28
C THR A 48 7.66 -8.52 -0.55
N SER A 49 7.13 -9.64 -0.04
CA SER A 49 5.96 -10.33 -0.60
C SER A 49 4.77 -10.33 0.37
N GLN A 50 4.86 -9.53 1.43
CA GLN A 50 3.87 -9.51 2.52
C GLN A 50 2.54 -8.88 2.10
N ILE A 51 2.56 -8.07 1.04
CA ILE A 51 1.35 -7.53 0.41
C ILE A 51 1.31 -7.86 -1.08
N ASN A 52 0.10 -8.00 -1.60
CA ASN A 52 -0.16 -8.04 -3.04
C ASN A 52 -0.53 -6.63 -3.51
N ALA A 53 0.48 -5.80 -3.80
CA ALA A 53 0.28 -4.40 -4.20
C ALA A 53 -0.64 -4.22 -5.43
N PRO A 54 -0.53 -5.04 -6.51
CA PRO A 54 -1.46 -4.95 -7.63
C PRO A 54 -2.93 -5.15 -7.23
N LYS A 55 -3.21 -6.14 -6.37
CA LYS A 55 -4.57 -6.41 -5.88
C LYS A 55 -5.10 -5.25 -5.03
N LEU A 56 -4.30 -4.74 -4.09
CA LEU A 56 -4.68 -3.61 -3.24
C LEU A 56 -4.98 -2.36 -4.07
N MET A 57 -4.16 -2.10 -5.09
CA MET A 57 -4.37 -0.97 -5.99
C MET A 57 -5.68 -1.10 -6.78
N TRP A 58 -5.99 -2.31 -7.26
CA TRP A 58 -7.27 -2.59 -7.91
C TRP A 58 -8.47 -2.39 -6.98
N GLU A 59 -8.40 -2.90 -5.76
CA GLU A 59 -9.46 -2.74 -4.75
C GLU A 59 -9.69 -1.26 -4.42
N PHE A 60 -8.63 -0.47 -4.30
CA PHE A 60 -8.73 0.98 -4.11
C PHE A 60 -9.45 1.66 -5.28
N PHE A 61 -9.03 1.43 -6.52
CA PHE A 61 -9.68 2.07 -7.67
C PHE A 61 -11.11 1.58 -7.93
N ALA A 62 -11.42 0.33 -7.57
CA ALA A 62 -12.78 -0.20 -7.66
C ALA A 62 -13.71 0.45 -6.62
N ALA A 63 -13.21 0.74 -5.42
CA ALA A 63 -13.96 1.43 -4.37
C ALA A 63 -14.06 2.95 -4.60
N HIS A 64 -13.10 3.55 -5.29
CA HIS A 64 -13.00 4.99 -5.54
C HIS A 64 -12.93 5.30 -7.04
N SER A 65 -13.99 4.93 -7.77
CA SER A 65 -14.10 5.28 -9.19
C SER A 65 -14.06 6.80 -9.36
N LYS A 66 -13.22 7.30 -10.27
CA LYS A 66 -13.21 8.73 -10.62
C LYS A 66 -14.59 9.11 -11.15
N GLU A 67 -15.27 10.03 -10.47
CA GLU A 67 -16.48 10.66 -10.99
C GLU A 67 -16.10 11.54 -12.20
N GLY A 68 -16.91 11.46 -13.25
CA GLY A 68 -16.67 12.14 -14.54
C GLY A 68 -16.93 13.63 -14.50
#